data_AF-A0A4R1UTB0-F1
#
_entry.id   AF-A0A4R1UTB0-F1
#
_cell.length_a   1.000
_cell.length_b   1.000
_cell.length_c   1.000
_cell.angle_alpha   90.00
_cell.angle_beta   90.00
_cell.angle_gamma   90.00
#
_symmetry.space_group_name_H-M   'P 1'
#
loop_
_entity.id
_entity.type
_entity.pdbx_description
1 polymer ?
#
loop_
_entity_poly.entity_id
_entity_poly.type
_entity_poly.pdbx_seq_one_letter_code
_entity_poly.pdbx_strand_id
1 'polypeptide(L)'
;MSTQNYTEFGLSPWLEPDVQAENWGAEAPIYFYVSLKAKHDRIALKYHVKDAPEDQDYIAITTNSTVQITLEGEQLWFSKAYEGITTKDPLSSYYGGVEYVDYDKRLDRYKSLRFKARYNVGGKLGTCHGFNLNVDLLQWGDDGEPKWISLSIDPDIKNPPPQNGG
;
A
#
# COMPACT_ATOMS: atom_id res chain seq x y z
N MET A 1 10.46 -27.56 8.86
CA MET A 1 11.11 -27.18 7.60
C MET A 1 10.23 -26.18 6.86
N SER A 2 10.70 -24.95 6.70
CA SER A 2 10.51 -24.09 5.53
C SER A 2 11.33 -22.83 5.78
N THR A 3 12.36 -22.64 4.96
CA THR A 3 13.27 -21.51 4.95
C THR A 3 12.53 -20.23 4.55
N GLN A 4 12.23 -19.36 5.51
CA GLN A 4 11.85 -17.98 5.21
C GLN A 4 13.13 -17.13 5.08
N ASN A 5 13.75 -17.16 3.90
CA ASN A 5 14.53 -16.01 3.46
C ASN A 5 13.56 -15.05 2.77
N TYR A 6 12.74 -14.37 3.57
CA TYR A 6 11.99 -13.21 3.11
C TYR A 6 12.71 -12.00 3.68
N THR A 7 13.65 -11.46 2.91
CA THR A 7 14.15 -10.12 3.16
C THR A 7 13.03 -9.15 2.80
N GLU A 8 12.10 -8.94 3.73
CA GLU A 8 11.18 -7.83 3.67
C GLU A 8 11.93 -6.56 4.05
N PHE A 9 11.92 -5.58 3.16
CA PHE A 9 12.56 -4.30 3.42
C PHE A 9 11.48 -3.28 3.72
N GLY A 10 11.53 -2.71 4.92
CA GLY A 10 10.75 -1.52 5.25
C GLY A 10 11.08 -0.39 4.30
N LEU A 11 10.11 0.47 4.05
CA LEU A 11 10.34 1.67 3.24
C LEU A 11 11.32 2.61 3.95
N SER A 12 12.36 3.05 3.23
CA SER A 12 13.38 3.92 3.81
C SER A 12 12.77 5.28 4.19
N PRO A 13 13.24 5.93 5.28
CA PRO A 13 12.93 7.33 5.52
C PRO A 13 13.30 8.14 4.27
N TRP A 14 12.40 9.00 3.79
CA TRP A 14 12.69 9.82 2.61
C TRP A 14 13.59 10.99 3.00
N LEU A 15 14.87 10.69 3.21
CA LEU A 15 15.91 11.65 3.54
C LEU A 15 16.99 11.58 2.45
N GLU A 16 16.71 12.11 1.26
CA GLU A 16 17.78 12.55 0.37
C GLU A 16 17.91 14.07 0.45
N PRO A 17 19.04 14.59 0.97
CA PRO A 17 19.32 16.04 1.05
C PRO A 17 19.27 16.76 -0.30
N ASP A 18 19.42 16.02 -1.41
CA ASP A 18 19.61 16.59 -2.75
C ASP A 18 18.29 16.70 -3.56
N VAL A 19 17.16 16.26 -2.99
CA VAL A 19 15.85 16.14 -3.65
C VAL A 19 14.93 17.35 -3.36
N GLN A 20 15.50 18.51 -3.01
CA GLN A 20 14.74 19.78 -3.10
C GLN A 20 14.54 20.25 -4.56
N ALA A 21 15.15 19.57 -5.54
CA ALA A 21 15.12 19.94 -6.95
C ALA A 21 14.27 19.04 -7.86
N GLU A 22 13.81 17.86 -7.40
CA GLU A 22 12.83 17.10 -8.18
C GLU A 22 11.46 17.76 -7.98
N ASN A 23 10.82 18.17 -9.08
CA ASN A 23 9.41 18.53 -9.07
C ASN A 23 8.63 17.26 -8.69
N TRP A 24 8.47 17.02 -7.39
CA TRP A 24 7.36 16.26 -6.83
C TRP A 24 6.12 17.01 -7.25
N GLY A 25 5.61 16.64 -8.43
CA GLY A 25 4.60 17.40 -9.14
C GLY A 25 3.46 17.74 -8.21
N ALA A 26 2.90 18.94 -8.37
CA ALA A 26 1.72 19.42 -7.65
C ALA A 26 0.44 18.65 -8.04
N GLU A 27 0.55 17.34 -8.27
CA GLU A 27 -0.52 16.43 -8.60
C GLU A 27 -1.13 15.88 -7.31
N ALA A 28 -2.44 15.68 -7.34
CA ALA A 28 -3.15 15.07 -6.22
C ALA A 28 -2.58 13.66 -5.94
N PRO A 29 -2.59 13.20 -4.67
CA PRO A 29 -2.13 11.86 -4.36
C PRO A 29 -2.86 10.78 -5.17
N ILE A 30 -2.15 9.70 -5.50
CA ILE A 30 -2.79 8.49 -6.01
C ILE A 30 -3.49 7.82 -4.82
N TYR A 31 -4.82 7.73 -4.84
CA TYR A 31 -5.59 7.08 -3.78
C TYR A 31 -5.89 5.63 -4.16
N PHE A 32 -5.36 4.70 -3.38
CA PHE A 32 -5.56 3.26 -3.52
C PHE A 32 -6.36 2.72 -2.34
N TYR A 33 -7.51 2.14 -2.62
CA TYR A 33 -8.44 1.62 -1.62
C TYR A 33 -8.36 0.10 -1.58
N VAL A 34 -8.26 -0.44 -0.37
CA VAL A 34 -8.27 -1.89 -0.11
C VAL A 34 -9.47 -2.21 0.76
N SER A 35 -10.32 -3.13 0.30
CA SER A 35 -11.49 -3.56 1.06
C SER A 35 -11.59 -5.08 1.14
N LEU A 36 -11.93 -5.60 2.31
CA LEU A 36 -12.31 -6.99 2.51
C LEU A 36 -13.82 -7.05 2.74
N LYS A 37 -14.52 -7.83 1.92
CA LYS A 37 -15.99 -7.95 2.00
C LYS A 37 -16.41 -9.41 1.97
N ALA A 38 -17.37 -9.78 2.81
CA ALA A 38 -18.08 -11.04 2.71
C ALA A 38 -19.34 -10.86 1.84
N LYS A 39 -19.48 -11.63 0.75
CA LYS A 39 -20.66 -11.62 -0.12
C LYS A 39 -20.93 -13.02 -0.68
N HIS A 40 -22.16 -13.50 -0.51
CA HIS A 40 -22.64 -14.78 -1.05
C HIS A 40 -21.69 -15.96 -0.74
N ASP A 41 -21.41 -16.19 0.54
CA ASP A 41 -20.52 -17.25 1.05
C ASP A 41 -19.06 -17.15 0.57
N ARG A 42 -18.65 -15.98 0.05
CA ARG A 42 -17.28 -15.70 -0.37
C ARG A 42 -16.71 -14.52 0.38
N ILE A 43 -15.44 -14.64 0.75
CA ILE A 43 -14.63 -13.50 1.17
C ILE A 43 -13.93 -12.98 -0.08
N ALA A 44 -14.12 -11.69 -0.37
CA ALA A 44 -13.52 -11.03 -1.51
C ALA A 44 -12.66 -9.86 -1.03
N LEU A 45 -11.39 -9.89 -1.42
CA LEU A 45 -10.49 -8.75 -1.34
C LEU A 45 -10.62 -7.95 -2.64
N LYS A 46 -10.81 -6.63 -2.52
CA LYS A 46 -10.96 -5.73 -3.66
C LYS A 46 -10.04 -4.54 -3.55
N TYR A 47 -9.49 -4.16 -4.70
CA TYR A 47 -8.69 -2.98 -4.88
C TYR A 47 -9.43 -1.98 -5.77
N HIS A 48 -9.22 -0.70 -5.52
CA HIS A 48 -9.73 0.38 -6.36
C HIS A 48 -8.75 1.55 -6.32
N VAL A 49 -8.37 2.07 -7.50
CA VAL A 49 -7.65 3.34 -7.60
C VAL A 49 -8.66 4.43 -7.95
N LYS A 50 -8.66 5.53 -7.19
CA LYS A 50 -9.53 6.67 -7.46
C LYS A 50 -9.32 7.17 -8.89
N ASP A 51 -10.41 7.44 -9.60
CA ASP A 51 -10.42 7.99 -10.97
C ASP A 51 -9.77 7.06 -12.03
N ALA A 52 -9.51 5.79 -11.71
CA ALA A 52 -9.01 4.78 -12.63
C ALA A 52 -10.13 3.85 -13.15
N PRO A 53 -9.90 3.09 -14.24
CA PRO A 53 -10.80 2.03 -14.69
C PRO A 53 -11.14 1.03 -13.57
N GLU A 54 -12.37 0.50 -13.58
CA GLU A 54 -12.85 -0.43 -12.52
C GLU A 54 -12.06 -1.74 -12.42
N ASP A 55 -11.39 -2.14 -13.51
CA ASP A 55 -10.57 -3.34 -13.60
C ASP A 55 -9.10 -3.11 -13.23
N GLN A 56 -8.69 -1.86 -12.93
CA GLN A 56 -7.34 -1.58 -12.45
C GLN A 56 -7.20 -1.95 -10.97
N ASP A 57 -6.46 -3.02 -10.73
CA ASP A 57 -6.19 -3.58 -9.40
C ASP A 57 -4.75 -3.33 -8.90
N TYR A 58 -4.00 -2.45 -9.59
CA TYR A 58 -2.62 -2.08 -9.29
C TYR A 58 -2.43 -0.55 -9.22
N ILE A 59 -1.34 -0.12 -8.58
CA ILE A 59 -0.94 1.29 -8.49
C ILE A 59 -0.06 1.63 -9.69
N ALA A 60 -0.46 2.59 -10.52
CA ALA A 60 0.31 3.02 -11.69
C ALA A 60 1.09 4.30 -11.38
N ILE A 61 2.41 4.29 -11.50
CA ILE A 61 3.24 5.48 -11.24
C ILE A 61 3.64 6.11 -12.58
N THR A 62 2.95 7.17 -13.00
CA THR A 62 3.23 7.89 -14.26
C THR A 62 4.15 9.09 -14.08
N THR A 63 4.22 9.62 -12.87
CA THR A 63 4.99 10.80 -12.45
C THR A 63 5.50 10.57 -11.03
N ASN A 64 6.39 11.45 -10.52
CA ASN A 64 6.71 11.43 -9.09
C ASN A 64 5.44 11.78 -8.31
N SER A 65 5.01 10.90 -7.40
CA SER A 65 3.71 11.03 -6.73
C SER A 65 3.77 10.66 -5.25
N THR A 66 2.83 11.19 -4.48
CA THR A 66 2.46 10.61 -3.18
C THR A 66 1.35 9.59 -3.41
N VAL A 67 1.51 8.40 -2.86
CA VAL A 67 0.49 7.35 -2.87
C VAL A 67 -0.15 7.31 -1.48
N GLN A 68 -1.48 7.34 -1.41
CA GLN A 68 -2.23 7.09 -0.18
C GLN A 68 -2.96 5.75 -0.30
N ILE A 69 -2.71 4.86 0.64
CA ILE A 69 -3.43 3.60 0.79
C ILE A 69 -4.45 3.77 1.90
N THR A 70 -5.71 3.44 1.62
CA THR A 70 -6.81 3.52 2.59
C THR A 70 -7.51 2.17 2.71
N LEU A 71 -7.63 1.68 3.96
CA LEU A 71 -8.30 0.42 4.30
C LEU A 71 -9.78 0.69 4.55
N GLU A 72 -10.62 0.34 3.58
CA GLU A 72 -12.06 0.57 3.64
C GLU A 72 -12.80 -0.50 4.45
N GLY A 73 -13.97 -0.10 4.96
CA GLY A 73 -14.81 -0.93 5.81
C GLY A 73 -14.34 -0.92 7.27
N GLU A 74 -14.92 -1.80 8.08
CA GLU A 74 -14.71 -1.76 9.53
C GLU A 74 -13.65 -2.74 10.03
N GLN A 75 -13.27 -3.71 9.19
CA GLN A 75 -12.51 -4.87 9.63
C GLN A 75 -11.01 -4.77 9.38
N LEU A 76 -10.54 -4.08 8.34
CA LEU A 76 -9.11 -3.97 8.06
C LEU A 76 -8.49 -2.73 8.71
N TRP A 77 -7.35 -2.91 9.36
CA TRP A 77 -6.58 -1.83 9.99
C TRP A 77 -5.10 -2.06 9.76
N PHE A 78 -4.28 -1.00 9.67
CA PHE A 78 -2.84 -1.22 9.57
C PHE A 78 -2.31 -1.91 10.84
N SER A 79 -1.36 -2.83 10.65
CA SER A 79 -0.82 -3.61 11.75
C SER A 79 -0.08 -2.72 12.75
N LYS A 80 -0.15 -3.09 14.04
CA LYS A 80 0.68 -2.47 15.09
C LYS A 80 2.00 -3.21 15.28
N ALA A 81 2.05 -4.47 14.87
CA ALA A 81 3.21 -5.34 15.08
C ALA A 81 4.24 -5.21 13.95
N TYR A 82 3.82 -4.74 12.77
CA TYR A 82 4.62 -4.67 11.56
C TYR A 82 4.46 -3.31 10.90
N GLU A 83 5.48 -2.89 10.14
CA GLU A 83 5.39 -1.73 9.26
C GLU A 83 4.23 -1.96 8.27
N GLY A 84 3.29 -1.02 8.18
CA GLY A 84 2.09 -1.15 7.37
C GLY A 84 2.34 -1.38 5.88
N ILE A 85 3.54 -1.05 5.40
CA ILE A 85 4.01 -1.35 4.05
C ILE A 85 5.46 -1.86 4.06
N THR A 86 5.70 -3.00 3.42
CA THR A 86 7.05 -3.54 3.18
C THR A 86 7.22 -3.87 1.70
N THR A 87 8.47 -3.96 1.25
CA THR A 87 8.83 -4.29 -0.13
C THR A 87 9.51 -5.65 -0.20
N LYS A 88 9.28 -6.38 -1.29
CA LYS A 88 9.87 -7.71 -1.53
C LYS A 88 11.30 -7.62 -2.08
N ASP A 89 11.66 -6.46 -2.62
CA ASP A 89 12.95 -6.13 -3.23
C ASP A 89 13.49 -4.83 -2.62
N PRO A 90 14.81 -4.56 -2.67
CA PRO A 90 15.39 -3.32 -2.16
C PRO A 90 15.05 -2.12 -3.07
N LEU A 91 13.84 -1.58 -2.92
CA LEU A 91 13.27 -0.56 -3.80
C LEU A 91 13.36 0.86 -3.22
N SER A 92 14.30 1.11 -2.32
CA SER A 92 14.47 2.42 -1.64
C SER A 92 14.78 3.58 -2.58
N SER A 93 15.31 3.31 -3.78
CA SER A 93 15.52 4.32 -4.82
C SER A 93 14.21 4.82 -5.46
N TYR A 94 13.12 4.08 -5.29
CA TYR A 94 11.81 4.37 -5.86
C TYR A 94 10.76 4.71 -4.79
N TYR A 95 10.84 4.12 -3.60
CA TYR A 95 9.79 4.22 -2.58
C TYR A 95 10.33 4.50 -1.19
N GLY A 96 9.61 5.33 -0.42
CA GLY A 96 10.00 5.67 0.94
C GLY A 96 9.10 6.72 1.59
N GLY A 97 9.46 7.16 2.79
CA GLY A 97 8.77 8.24 3.51
C GLY A 97 7.35 7.85 3.92
N VAL A 98 7.22 6.78 4.70
CA VAL A 98 5.92 6.33 5.20
C VAL A 98 5.37 7.31 6.24
N GLU A 99 4.11 7.70 6.05
CA GLU A 99 3.35 8.51 7.00
C GLU A 99 2.01 7.83 7.29
N TYR A 100 1.73 7.53 8.54
CA TYR A 100 0.43 6.98 8.95
C TYR A 100 -0.58 8.11 9.15
N VAL A 101 -1.77 7.96 8.59
CA VAL A 101 -2.85 8.96 8.66
C VAL A 101 -4.19 8.29 9.00
N ASP A 102 -5.18 9.10 9.40
CA ASP A 102 -6.50 8.63 9.83
C ASP A 102 -6.44 7.67 11.04
N TYR A 103 -5.89 8.17 12.15
CA TYR A 103 -5.81 7.45 13.42
C TYR A 103 -7.18 7.35 14.11
N ASP A 104 -7.60 6.13 14.42
CA ASP A 104 -8.76 5.82 15.24
C ASP A 104 -8.32 5.61 16.69
N LYS A 105 -8.78 6.50 17.57
CA LYS A 105 -8.46 6.47 19.00
C LYS A 105 -9.11 5.32 19.76
N ARG A 106 -10.24 4.80 19.28
CA ARG A 106 -10.99 3.73 19.95
C ARG A 106 -10.30 2.39 19.74
N LEU A 107 -9.79 2.15 18.53
CA LEU A 107 -9.12 0.91 18.16
C LEU A 107 -7.59 1.03 18.19
N ASP A 108 -7.07 2.23 18.46
CA ASP A 108 -5.64 2.56 18.55
C ASP A 108 -4.86 2.16 17.29
N ARG A 109 -5.42 2.48 16.12
CA ARG A 109 -4.92 2.04 14.81
C ARG A 109 -5.19 3.04 13.70
N TYR A 110 -4.45 2.90 12.60
CA TYR A 110 -4.58 3.77 11.43
C TYR A 110 -5.40 3.10 10.33
N LYS A 111 -6.21 3.90 9.63
CA LYS A 111 -6.93 3.49 8.43
C LYS A 111 -6.18 3.75 7.13
N SER A 112 -5.22 4.65 7.16
CA SER A 112 -4.54 5.10 5.97
C SER A 112 -3.04 5.21 6.22
N LEU A 113 -2.26 5.03 5.16
CA LEU A 113 -0.85 5.43 5.13
C LEU A 113 -0.54 6.13 3.82
N ARG A 114 0.52 6.91 3.82
CA ARG A 114 1.08 7.57 2.63
C ARG A 114 2.52 7.17 2.45
N PHE A 115 2.97 7.10 1.21
CA PHE A 115 4.38 6.98 0.87
C PHE A 115 4.68 7.71 -0.44
N LYS A 116 5.94 8.05 -0.63
CA LYS A 116 6.44 8.69 -1.84
C LYS A 116 6.87 7.65 -2.86
N ALA A 117 6.52 7.87 -4.12
CA ALA A 117 6.86 7.02 -5.26
C ALA A 117 7.55 7.86 -6.35
N ARG A 118 8.78 7.49 -6.70
CA ARG A 118 9.54 8.09 -7.80
C ARG A 118 9.27 7.35 -9.09
N TYR A 119 8.96 8.08 -10.16
CA TYR A 119 8.74 7.51 -11.48
C TYR A 119 10.05 6.98 -12.08
N ASN A 120 10.02 5.74 -12.55
CA ASN A 120 11.18 5.05 -13.11
C ASN A 120 11.31 5.31 -14.62
N VAL A 121 11.63 6.55 -15.02
CA VAL A 121 11.67 6.98 -16.44
C VAL A 121 12.44 6.03 -17.37
N GLY A 122 13.54 5.43 -16.90
CA GLY A 122 14.38 4.51 -17.67
C GLY A 122 14.01 3.02 -17.53
N GLY A 123 12.94 2.70 -16.79
CA GLY A 123 12.52 1.33 -16.54
C GLY A 123 11.79 0.69 -17.72
N LYS A 124 11.69 -0.64 -17.68
CA LYS A 124 10.91 -1.41 -18.65
C LYS A 124 9.41 -1.17 -18.40
N LEU A 125 8.63 -0.90 -19.45
CA LEU A 125 7.19 -0.73 -19.34
C LEU A 125 6.51 -1.93 -18.65
N GLY A 126 5.54 -1.65 -17.78
CA GLY A 126 4.83 -2.65 -17.00
C GLY A 126 5.68 -3.35 -15.95
N THR A 127 6.86 -2.81 -15.60
CA THR A 127 7.68 -3.37 -14.50
C THR A 127 6.85 -3.40 -13.23
N CYS A 128 6.76 -4.58 -12.64
CA CYS A 128 5.99 -4.82 -11.44
C CYS A 128 6.91 -4.81 -10.22
N HIS A 129 6.63 -3.93 -9.27
CA HIS A 129 7.27 -3.89 -7.97
C HIS A 129 6.31 -4.46 -6.93
N GLY A 130 6.68 -5.60 -6.34
CA GLY A 130 5.88 -6.27 -5.32
C GLY A 130 6.03 -5.60 -3.96
N PHE A 131 4.90 -5.33 -3.30
CA PHE A 131 4.85 -4.82 -1.93
C PHE A 131 3.83 -5.59 -1.11
N ASN A 132 4.00 -5.54 0.20
CA ASN A 132 3.07 -6.10 1.17
C ASN A 132 2.41 -4.95 1.93
N LEU A 133 1.13 -5.12 2.19
CA LEU A 133 0.36 -4.34 3.16
C LEU A 133 0.13 -5.21 4.38
N ASN A 134 0.80 -4.85 5.48
CA ASN A 134 0.67 -5.54 6.74
C ASN A 134 -0.51 -4.95 7.51
N VAL A 135 -1.59 -5.72 7.59
CA VAL A 135 -2.85 -5.30 8.18
C VAL A 135 -3.26 -6.28 9.29
N ASP A 136 -4.09 -5.82 10.20
CA ASP A 136 -4.76 -6.67 11.17
C ASP A 136 -6.27 -6.64 10.87
N LEU A 137 -6.86 -7.84 10.81
CA LEU A 137 -8.29 -8.04 10.70
C LEU A 137 -8.91 -7.98 12.10
N LEU A 138 -9.85 -7.05 12.29
CA LEU A 138 -10.69 -6.93 13.47
C LEU A 138 -11.77 -8.01 13.45
N GLN A 139 -11.81 -8.80 14.51
CA GLN A 139 -12.93 -9.62 14.92
C GLN A 139 -13.37 -9.21 16.33
N TRP A 140 -14.61 -9.46 16.67
CA TRP A 140 -15.12 -9.26 18.03
C TRP A 140 -15.25 -10.62 18.70
N GLY A 141 -14.66 -10.77 19.88
CA GLY A 141 -14.86 -11.94 20.71
C GLY A 141 -16.26 -11.99 21.32
N ASP A 142 -16.64 -13.15 21.86
CA ASP A 142 -17.91 -13.32 22.58
C ASP A 142 -17.99 -12.44 23.84
N ASP A 143 -16.84 -12.01 24.36
CA ASP A 143 -16.65 -11.06 25.45
C ASP A 143 -16.80 -9.59 25.02
N GLY A 144 -16.99 -9.32 23.73
CA GLY A 144 -17.08 -7.97 23.18
C GLY A 144 -15.72 -7.28 23.02
N GLU A 145 -14.62 -7.98 23.27
CA GLU A 145 -13.27 -7.44 23.12
C GLU A 145 -12.74 -7.62 21.69
N PRO A 146 -11.92 -6.69 21.19
CA PRO A 146 -11.36 -6.77 19.85
C PRO A 146 -10.28 -7.86 19.79
N LYS A 147 -10.43 -8.78 18.83
CA LYS A 147 -9.43 -9.78 18.44
C LYS A 147 -8.81 -9.38 17.11
N TRP A 148 -7.49 -9.41 17.05
CA TRP A 148 -6.72 -8.98 15.89
C TRP A 148 -6.04 -10.18 15.24
N ILE A 149 -6.30 -10.40 13.96
CA ILE A 149 -5.65 -11.44 13.16
C ILE A 149 -4.77 -10.75 12.13
N SER A 150 -3.45 -10.92 12.22
CA SER A 150 -2.54 -10.34 11.25
C SER A 150 -2.67 -11.01 9.87
N LEU A 151 -2.68 -10.18 8.83
CA LEU A 151 -2.77 -10.56 7.43
C LEU A 151 -1.73 -9.74 6.64
N SER A 152 -1.15 -10.35 5.61
CA SER A 152 -0.46 -9.63 4.54
C SER A 152 -1.34 -9.62 3.30
N ILE A 153 -1.41 -8.47 2.65
CA ILE A 153 -2.08 -8.27 1.37
C ILE A 153 -1.01 -7.82 0.38
N ASP A 154 -0.93 -8.47 -0.79
CA ASP A 154 0.20 -8.32 -1.71
C ASP A 154 -0.24 -7.69 -3.06
N PRO A 155 -0.57 -6.39 -3.09
CA PRO A 155 -0.88 -5.66 -4.31
C PRO A 155 0.37 -5.34 -5.16
N ASP A 156 0.14 -4.85 -6.37
CA ASP A 156 1.18 -4.52 -7.35
C ASP A 156 1.34 -3.01 -7.56
N ILE A 157 2.58 -2.53 -7.70
CA ILE A 157 2.89 -1.22 -8.31
C ILE A 157 3.49 -1.46 -9.69
N LYS A 158 2.97 -0.78 -10.73
CA LYS A 158 3.56 -0.77 -12.07
C LYS A 158 4.35 0.53 -12.26
N ASN A 159 5.68 0.43 -12.41
CA ASN A 159 6.59 1.57 -12.50
C ASN A 159 7.84 1.29 -13.37
N PRO A 160 7.85 1.66 -14.66
CA PRO A 160 6.79 2.37 -15.39
C PRO A 160 5.51 1.56 -15.59
N PRO A 161 4.36 2.21 -15.77
CA PRO A 161 3.10 1.55 -16.01
C PRO A 161 3.08 0.92 -17.42
N PRO A 162 2.17 -0.02 -17.69
CA PRO A 162 1.95 -0.48 -19.05
C PRO A 162 1.48 0.68 -19.95
N GLN A 163 1.80 0.63 -21.24
CA GLN A 163 1.12 1.50 -22.20
C GLN A 163 -0.35 1.08 -22.27
N ASN A 164 -1.28 2.02 -22.12
CA ASN A 164 -2.66 1.79 -22.53
C ASN A 164 -2.61 1.23 -23.96
N GLY A 165 -3.26 0.09 -24.21
CA GLY A 165 -3.31 -0.50 -25.55
C GLY A 165 -3.71 0.57 -26.58
N GLY A 166 -3.00 0.57 -27.72
CA GLY A 166 -3.07 1.62 -28.74
C GLY A 166 -4.42 1.80 -29.42
#